data_AF-A0A957XJP1-F1
#
_entry.id   AF-A0A957XJP1-F1
#
_cell.length_a   1.000
_cell.length_b   1.000
_cell.length_c   1.000
_cell.angle_alpha   90.00
_cell.angle_beta   90.00
_cell.angle_gamma   90.00
#
_symmetry.space_group_name_H-M   'P 1'
#
loop_
_entity.id
_entity.type
_entity.pdbx_description
1 polymer ?
#
loop_
_entity_poly.entity_id
_entity_poly.type
_entity_poly.pdbx_seq_one_letter_code
_entity_poly.pdbx_strand_id
1 'polypeptide(L)'
;MSFQPRQKEHPWMSYPRVGWRRFVFKLPLYLWRMGLGRLLPANFLVLTTTGRKSGLPRHTMLEHGQIDNCFYIGSGWGHQSDWARNLATQPLATVQTARTSAISVRAVQSLDAAELSEVYRTIQGKSPAWQEYLEAWNVEDTEADFIAGNRDGRLLTYRLEPVVAATPPPLPTDLRWIWGWVLGGVAFALALVLLKAIRP
;
A
#
# COMPACT_ATOMS: atom_id res chain seq x y z
N MET A 1 -0.48 13.97 -28.34
CA MET A 1 -1.26 14.49 -27.20
C MET A 1 -1.87 13.29 -26.50
N SER A 2 -1.22 12.75 -25.47
CA SER A 2 -1.67 11.51 -24.80
C SER A 2 -2.91 11.81 -23.96
N PHE A 3 -4.06 11.23 -24.33
CA PHE A 3 -5.26 11.26 -23.52
C PHE A 3 -4.95 10.64 -22.14
N GLN A 4 -5.10 11.43 -21.09
CA GLN A 4 -5.04 10.95 -19.71
C GLN A 4 -6.49 10.90 -19.21
N PRO A 5 -7.05 9.72 -18.92
CA PRO A 5 -8.41 9.64 -18.40
C PRO A 5 -8.53 10.49 -17.13
N ARG A 6 -9.61 11.28 -17.04
CA ARG A 6 -9.87 12.11 -15.86
C ARG A 6 -10.58 11.24 -14.83
N GLN A 7 -9.96 11.05 -13.67
CA GLN A 7 -10.59 10.39 -12.53
C GLN A 7 -11.91 11.11 -12.16
N LYS A 8 -12.99 10.36 -11.91
CA LYS A 8 -14.23 10.94 -11.38
C LYS A 8 -13.98 11.47 -9.98
N GLU A 9 -14.56 12.63 -9.67
CA GLU A 9 -14.51 13.18 -8.32
C GLU A 9 -15.42 12.35 -7.41
N HIS A 10 -14.82 11.54 -6.54
CA HIS A 10 -15.54 10.79 -5.52
C HIS A 10 -15.21 11.38 -4.13
N PRO A 11 -16.20 11.63 -3.25
CA PRO A 11 -16.01 12.37 -2.00
C PRO A 11 -14.98 11.72 -1.05
N TRP A 12 -14.77 10.41 -1.17
CA TRP A 12 -13.82 9.63 -0.35
C TRP A 12 -12.52 9.26 -1.09
N MET A 13 -12.47 9.47 -2.41
CA MET A 13 -11.40 8.97 -3.28
C MET A 13 -10.60 10.07 -3.99
N SER A 14 -10.72 11.33 -3.56
CA SER A 14 -9.77 12.37 -3.94
C SER A 14 -8.39 12.06 -3.35
N TYR A 15 -7.33 12.08 -4.17
CA TYR A 15 -5.97 11.83 -3.70
C TYR A 15 -5.61 12.79 -2.55
N PRO A 16 -5.23 12.29 -1.36
CA PRO A 16 -5.10 13.10 -0.16
C PRO A 16 -3.82 13.96 -0.19
N ARG A 17 -3.86 15.08 -0.91
CA ARG A 17 -2.73 16.03 -1.03
C ARG A 17 -2.47 16.80 0.26
N VAL A 18 -3.51 17.15 1.01
CA VAL A 18 -3.45 17.97 2.24
C VAL A 18 -4.51 17.52 3.28
N GLY A 19 -4.28 17.86 4.55
CA GLY A 19 -5.27 17.67 5.63
C GLY A 19 -5.20 16.34 6.41
N TRP A 20 -6.16 16.15 7.33
CA TRP A 20 -6.23 15.02 8.28
C TRP A 20 -6.34 13.65 7.61
N ARG A 21 -6.92 13.58 6.40
CA ARG A 21 -7.02 12.34 5.61
C ARG A 21 -5.65 11.72 5.35
N ARG A 22 -4.62 12.54 5.11
CA ARG A 22 -3.23 12.07 4.94
C ARG A 22 -2.72 11.32 6.17
N PHE A 23 -3.15 11.73 7.37
CA PHE A 23 -2.76 11.06 8.60
C PHE A 23 -3.40 9.67 8.70
N VAL A 24 -4.69 9.56 8.38
CA VAL A 24 -5.40 8.27 8.37
C VAL A 24 -4.77 7.27 7.41
N PHE A 25 -4.48 7.67 6.17
CA PHE A 25 -3.79 6.79 5.20
C PHE A 25 -2.36 6.41 5.60
N LYS A 26 -1.74 7.17 6.52
CA LYS A 26 -0.42 6.86 7.08
C LYS A 26 -0.49 6.02 8.36
N LEU A 27 -1.66 5.87 8.98
CA LEU A 27 -1.82 5.11 10.22
C LEU A 27 -1.27 3.66 10.09
N PRO A 28 -1.56 2.91 9.00
CA PRO A 28 -0.97 1.59 8.83
C PRO A 28 0.57 1.59 8.78
N LEU A 29 1.19 2.63 8.20
CA LEU A 29 2.65 2.76 8.18
C LEU A 29 3.22 3.05 9.57
N TYR A 30 2.51 3.81 10.42
CA TYR A 30 2.94 4.01 11.80
C TYR A 30 2.79 2.73 12.64
N LEU A 31 1.69 1.98 12.47
CA LEU A 31 1.53 0.66 13.09
C LEU A 31 2.69 -0.27 12.70
N TRP A 32 3.06 -0.27 11.41
CA TRP A 32 4.22 -1.01 10.93
C TRP A 32 5.50 -0.60 11.65
N ARG A 33 5.80 0.70 11.72
CA ARG A 33 7.02 1.23 12.38
C ARG A 33 7.06 0.93 13.89
N MET A 34 5.91 0.76 14.54
CA MET A 34 5.80 0.34 15.94
C MET A 34 5.98 -1.17 16.15
N GLY A 35 6.20 -1.94 15.08
CA GLY A 35 6.33 -3.40 15.12
C GLY A 35 4.99 -4.14 15.11
N LEU A 36 3.87 -3.44 14.86
CA LEU A 36 2.52 -4.02 14.82
C LEU A 36 2.11 -4.49 13.42
N GLY A 37 3.04 -4.71 12.51
CA GLY A 37 2.73 -5.14 11.14
C GLY A 37 1.88 -6.42 11.07
N ARG A 38 2.00 -7.33 12.06
CA ARG A 38 1.20 -8.56 12.17
C ARG A 38 -0.27 -8.34 12.51
N LEU A 39 -0.65 -7.16 12.98
CA LEU A 39 -2.06 -6.80 13.23
C LEU A 39 -2.75 -6.25 11.98
N LEU A 40 -1.99 -5.91 10.94
CA LEU A 40 -2.56 -5.44 9.68
C LEU A 40 -3.12 -6.64 8.89
N PRO A 41 -4.10 -6.40 7.99
CA PRO A 41 -4.60 -7.42 7.10
C PRO A 41 -3.48 -8.12 6.31
N ALA A 42 -3.61 -9.43 6.07
CA ALA A 42 -2.55 -10.22 5.44
C ALA A 42 -2.29 -9.84 3.97
N ASN A 43 -3.28 -9.25 3.30
CA ASN A 43 -3.18 -8.72 1.95
C ASN A 43 -2.54 -7.32 1.90
N PHE A 44 -1.97 -6.81 3.00
CA PHE A 44 -1.26 -5.54 2.99
C PHE A 44 0.24 -5.76 2.81
N LEU A 45 0.85 -4.88 2.04
CA LEU A 45 2.30 -4.78 1.91
C LEU A 45 2.78 -3.33 2.00
N VAL A 46 4.02 -3.17 2.46
CA VAL A 46 4.74 -1.90 2.38
C VAL A 46 5.58 -1.93 1.11
N LEU A 47 5.24 -1.04 0.17
CA LEU A 47 6.05 -0.76 -1.01
C LEU A 47 6.99 0.40 -0.71
N THR A 48 8.28 0.21 -0.92
CA THR A 48 9.28 1.27 -0.84
C THR A 48 9.84 1.57 -2.23
N THR A 49 9.62 2.81 -2.69
CA THR A 49 10.07 3.31 -3.99
C THR A 49 11.12 4.41 -3.83
N THR A 50 11.91 4.66 -4.88
CA THR A 50 12.79 5.83 -4.95
C THR A 50 11.97 7.05 -5.36
N GLY A 51 11.95 8.10 -4.54
CA GLY A 51 11.23 9.33 -4.87
C GLY A 51 11.84 10.01 -6.08
N ARG A 52 11.14 10.04 -7.23
CA ARG A 52 11.66 10.52 -8.53
C ARG A 52 12.25 11.93 -8.52
N LYS A 53 11.77 12.80 -7.61
CA LYS A 53 12.26 14.19 -7.47
C LYS A 53 13.38 14.34 -6.44
N SER A 54 13.42 13.47 -5.45
CA SER A 54 14.26 13.63 -4.26
C SER A 54 15.37 12.59 -4.11
N GLY A 55 15.30 11.47 -4.84
CA GLY A 55 16.14 10.29 -4.62
C GLY A 55 15.84 9.52 -3.32
N LEU A 56 15.17 10.15 -2.35
CA LEU A 56 14.88 9.53 -1.05
C LEU A 56 13.86 8.39 -1.12
N PRO A 57 13.97 7.38 -0.24
CA PRO A 57 12.97 6.31 -0.09
C PRO A 57 11.58 6.85 0.26
N ARG A 58 10.55 6.28 -0.38
CA ARG A 58 9.13 6.62 -0.18
C ARG A 58 8.34 5.35 0.10
N HIS A 59 7.72 5.29 1.27
CA HIS A 59 6.95 4.14 1.72
C HIS A 59 5.45 4.36 1.52
N THR A 60 4.78 3.37 0.95
CA THR A 60 3.33 3.36 0.74
C THR A 60 2.77 2.01 1.18
N MET A 61 1.69 2.03 1.96
CA MET A 61 0.94 0.82 2.29
C MET A 61 -0.05 0.54 1.16
N LEU A 62 -0.05 -0.67 0.63
CA LEU A 62 -0.92 -1.08 -0.47
C LEU A 62 -1.56 -2.43 -0.15
N GLU A 63 -2.74 -2.64 -0.71
CA GLU A 63 -3.31 -3.98 -0.84
C GLU A 63 -2.61 -4.72 -1.99
N HIS A 64 -2.43 -6.02 -1.83
CA HIS A 64 -1.86 -6.89 -2.85
C HIS A 64 -2.73 -8.13 -3.07
N GLY A 65 -2.73 -8.59 -4.31
CA GLY A 65 -3.06 -9.97 -4.66
C GLY A 65 -1.77 -10.78 -4.79
N GLN A 66 -1.86 -12.07 -4.51
CA GLN A 66 -0.75 -13.00 -4.75
C GLN A 66 -1.24 -14.09 -5.71
N ILE A 67 -0.50 -14.29 -6.79
CA ILE A 67 -0.69 -15.37 -7.76
C ILE A 67 0.66 -16.06 -7.85
N ASP A 68 0.68 -17.36 -7.55
CA ASP A 68 1.89 -18.14 -7.32
C ASP A 68 2.85 -17.44 -6.35
N ASN A 69 4.05 -17.11 -6.81
CA ASN A 69 5.11 -16.44 -6.05
C ASN A 69 5.28 -14.96 -6.40
N CYS A 70 4.32 -14.38 -7.13
CA CYS A 70 4.35 -12.97 -7.53
C CYS A 70 3.28 -12.16 -6.79
N PHE A 71 3.66 -10.97 -6.33
CA PHE A 71 2.71 -10.00 -5.80
C PHE A 71 2.20 -9.09 -6.92
N TYR A 72 0.91 -8.78 -6.86
CA TYR A 72 0.24 -7.86 -7.76
C TYR A 72 -0.35 -6.70 -6.98
N ILE A 73 -0.10 -5.48 -7.44
CA ILE A 73 -0.62 -4.25 -6.84
C ILE A 73 -1.33 -3.40 -7.89
N GLY A 74 -2.43 -2.75 -7.49
CA GLY A 74 -3.21 -1.86 -8.35
C GLY A 74 -3.12 -0.40 -7.88
N SER A 75 -3.10 0.55 -8.81
CA SER A 75 -3.18 1.98 -8.51
C SER A 75 -4.60 2.51 -8.55
N GLY A 76 -5.25 2.63 -7.40
CA GLY A 76 -6.59 3.23 -7.31
C GLY A 76 -6.67 4.71 -7.71
N TRP A 77 -5.53 5.41 -7.71
CA TRP A 77 -5.41 6.77 -8.25
C TRP A 77 -4.64 6.81 -9.58
N GLY A 78 -4.54 5.68 -10.29
CA GLY A 78 -3.92 5.60 -11.62
C GLY A 78 -2.57 6.31 -11.66
N HIS A 79 -2.36 7.15 -12.68
CA HIS A 79 -1.14 7.93 -12.87
C HIS A 79 -0.93 9.06 -11.86
N GLN A 80 -1.91 9.36 -10.99
CA GLN A 80 -1.76 10.39 -9.96
C GLN A 80 -1.00 9.88 -8.73
N SER A 81 -0.98 8.57 -8.51
CA SER A 81 -0.26 7.92 -7.41
C SER A 81 1.23 8.24 -7.47
N ASP A 82 1.78 8.86 -6.42
CA ASP A 82 3.21 9.18 -6.40
C ASP A 82 4.10 7.93 -6.45
N TRP A 83 3.67 6.83 -5.84
CA TRP A 83 4.39 5.56 -5.90
C TRP A 83 4.41 4.99 -7.33
N ALA A 84 3.31 5.03 -8.07
CA ALA A 84 3.25 4.57 -9.45
C ALA A 84 4.14 5.43 -10.36
N ARG A 85 4.13 6.75 -10.16
CA ARG A 85 5.02 7.67 -10.87
C ARG A 85 6.50 7.47 -10.53
N ASN A 86 6.80 7.07 -9.29
CA ASN A 86 8.15 6.71 -8.89
C ASN A 86 8.59 5.43 -9.61
N LEU A 87 7.74 4.38 -9.63
CA LEU A 87 8.03 3.13 -10.33
C LEU A 87 8.23 3.32 -11.84
N ALA A 88 7.44 4.19 -12.47
CA ALA A 88 7.61 4.54 -13.88
C ALA A 88 8.99 5.17 -14.19
N THR A 89 9.62 5.81 -13.20
CA THR A 89 10.97 6.38 -13.35
C THR A 89 12.07 5.40 -12.94
N GLN A 90 11.83 4.64 -11.86
CA GLN A 90 12.75 3.65 -11.32
C GLN A 90 11.94 2.42 -10.86
N PRO A 91 11.91 1.34 -11.64
CA PRO A 91 11.05 0.18 -11.35
C PRO A 91 11.58 -0.70 -10.21
N LEU A 92 12.80 -0.48 -9.73
CA LEU A 92 13.36 -1.20 -8.59
C LEU A 92 12.78 -0.68 -7.27
N ALA A 93 12.22 -1.59 -6.48
CA ALA A 93 11.54 -1.30 -5.22
C ALA A 93 11.81 -2.39 -4.18
N THR A 94 11.46 -2.09 -2.93
CA THR A 94 11.51 -3.08 -1.83
C THR A 94 10.10 -3.31 -1.31
N VAL A 95 9.74 -4.58 -1.14
CA VAL A 95 8.45 -5.01 -0.60
C VAL A 95 8.66 -5.62 0.77
N GLN A 96 7.77 -5.29 1.70
CA GLN A 96 7.65 -6.00 2.97
C GLN A 96 6.21 -6.43 3.19
N THR A 97 6.04 -7.67 3.64
CA THR A 97 4.75 -8.18 4.12
C THR A 97 4.90 -8.57 5.58
N ALA A 98 3.80 -8.69 6.33
CA ALA A 98 3.86 -9.10 7.73
C ALA A 98 4.44 -10.52 7.93
N ARG A 99 4.53 -11.32 6.85
CA ARG A 99 4.90 -12.73 6.86
C ARG A 99 6.29 -13.00 6.31
N THR A 100 6.84 -12.11 5.48
CA THR A 100 8.13 -12.28 4.81
C THR A 100 9.12 -11.21 5.22
N SER A 101 10.42 -11.50 5.11
CA SER A 101 11.45 -10.48 5.14
C SER A 101 11.27 -9.48 3.99
N ALA A 102 12.02 -8.38 4.03
CA ALA A 102 12.07 -7.44 2.92
C ALA A 102 12.63 -8.14 1.66
N ILE A 103 11.95 -7.96 0.53
CA ILE A 103 12.32 -8.55 -0.75
C ILE A 103 12.56 -7.41 -1.75
N SER A 104 13.68 -7.48 -2.46
CA SER A 104 13.98 -6.61 -3.59
C SER A 104 13.17 -7.07 -4.80
N VAL A 105 12.45 -6.14 -5.43
CA VAL A 105 11.57 -6.43 -6.58
C VAL A 105 11.78 -5.45 -7.72
N ARG A 106 11.47 -5.91 -8.93
CA ARG A 106 11.21 -5.07 -10.10
C ARG A 106 9.71 -5.01 -10.34
N ALA A 107 9.14 -3.81 -10.37
CA ALA A 107 7.77 -3.61 -10.78
C ALA A 107 7.67 -3.62 -12.31
N VAL A 108 6.80 -4.48 -12.84
CA VAL A 108 6.47 -4.58 -14.26
C VAL A 108 4.99 -4.31 -14.41
N GLN A 109 4.61 -3.37 -15.27
CA GLN A 109 3.20 -3.12 -15.53
C GLN A 109 2.62 -4.27 -16.34
N SER A 110 1.56 -4.89 -15.84
CA SER A 110 0.87 -6.00 -16.51
C SER A 110 -0.03 -5.45 -17.61
N LEU A 111 0.22 -5.88 -18.85
CA LEU A 111 -0.55 -5.51 -20.04
C LEU A 111 -1.07 -6.72 -20.82
N ASP A 112 -0.62 -7.92 -20.44
CA ASP A 112 -1.07 -9.17 -21.03
C ASP A 112 -2.50 -9.49 -20.59
N ALA A 113 -3.35 -9.90 -21.54
CA ALA A 113 -4.76 -10.13 -21.24
C ALA A 113 -4.99 -11.39 -20.41
N ALA A 114 -4.20 -12.44 -20.60
CA ALA A 114 -4.36 -13.67 -19.83
C ALA A 114 -3.92 -13.45 -18.38
N GLU A 115 -2.80 -12.76 -18.18
CA GLU A 115 -2.33 -12.32 -16.86
C GLU A 115 -3.38 -11.43 -16.17
N LEU A 116 -3.89 -10.41 -16.85
CA LEU A 116 -4.88 -9.50 -16.26
C LEU A 116 -6.22 -10.18 -15.97
N SER A 117 -6.62 -11.15 -16.79
CA SER A 117 -7.80 -12.00 -16.54
C SER A 117 -7.65 -12.79 -15.24
N GLU A 118 -6.49 -13.41 -15.04
CA GLU A 118 -6.20 -14.15 -13.81
C GLU A 118 -6.12 -13.23 -12.59
N VAL A 119 -5.50 -12.06 -12.74
CA VAL A 119 -5.46 -11.03 -11.70
C VAL A 119 -6.87 -10.61 -11.32
N TYR A 120 -7.71 -10.25 -12.30
CA TYR A 120 -9.09 -9.86 -12.07
C TYR A 120 -9.84 -10.92 -11.25
N ARG A 121 -9.84 -12.17 -11.72
CA ARG A 121 -10.50 -13.30 -11.02
C ARG A 121 -9.94 -13.53 -9.62
N THR A 122 -8.66 -13.24 -9.41
CA THR A 122 -8.01 -13.41 -8.11
C THR A 122 -8.38 -12.30 -7.13
N ILE A 123 -8.53 -11.05 -7.55
CA ILE A 123 -8.70 -9.90 -6.64
C ILE A 123 -10.13 -9.37 -6.57
N GLN A 124 -10.98 -9.72 -7.53
CA GLN A 124 -12.37 -9.27 -7.60
C GLN A 124 -13.11 -9.55 -6.28
N GLY A 125 -13.75 -8.52 -5.73
CA GLY A 125 -14.56 -8.61 -4.52
C GLY A 125 -13.79 -8.90 -3.22
N LYS A 126 -12.46 -9.00 -3.25
CA LYS A 126 -11.64 -9.24 -2.03
C LYS A 126 -11.36 -7.97 -1.24
N SER A 127 -11.28 -6.83 -1.93
CA SER A 127 -11.10 -5.53 -1.28
C SER A 127 -12.47 -4.90 -0.99
N PRO A 128 -12.71 -4.39 0.24
CA PRO A 128 -13.86 -3.54 0.50
C PRO A 128 -13.88 -2.27 -0.37
N ALA A 129 -12.72 -1.86 -0.92
CA ALA A 129 -12.59 -0.69 -1.78
C ALA A 129 -12.63 -1.03 -3.29
N TRP A 130 -13.03 -2.26 -3.66
CA TRP A 130 -12.99 -2.74 -5.04
C TRP A 130 -13.90 -1.95 -5.98
N GLN A 131 -15.14 -1.70 -5.58
CA GLN A 131 -16.09 -0.98 -6.43
C GLN A 131 -15.64 0.47 -6.63
N GLU A 132 -15.21 1.14 -5.56
CA GLU A 132 -14.74 2.51 -5.66
C GLU A 132 -13.47 2.61 -6.52
N TYR A 133 -12.59 1.60 -6.46
CA TYR A 133 -11.38 1.51 -7.26
C TYR A 133 -11.70 1.54 -8.77
N LEU A 134 -12.71 0.79 -9.20
CA LEU A 134 -13.15 0.73 -10.58
C LEU A 134 -13.93 1.99 -11.00
N GLU A 135 -14.88 2.41 -10.16
CA GLU A 135 -15.74 3.58 -10.42
C GLU A 135 -14.93 4.87 -10.58
N ALA A 136 -13.84 5.03 -9.80
CA ALA A 136 -12.93 6.17 -9.88
C ALA A 136 -12.40 6.40 -11.30
N TRP A 137 -12.28 5.34 -12.10
CA TRP A 137 -11.75 5.36 -13.46
C TRP A 137 -12.79 5.04 -14.52
N ASN A 138 -14.08 4.99 -14.16
CA ASN A 138 -15.16 4.59 -15.06
C ASN A 138 -14.85 3.25 -15.72
N VAL A 139 -14.43 2.28 -14.90
CA VAL A 139 -14.26 0.89 -15.30
C VAL A 139 -15.45 0.12 -14.76
N GLU A 140 -16.13 -0.64 -15.62
CA GLU A 140 -17.17 -1.56 -15.20
C GLU A 140 -16.53 -2.77 -14.50
N ASP A 141 -17.21 -3.34 -13.51
CA ASP A 141 -16.76 -4.57 -12.85
C ASP A 141 -16.99 -5.79 -13.74
N THR A 142 -16.26 -5.82 -14.84
CA THR A 142 -16.18 -6.92 -15.79
C THR A 142 -14.72 -7.17 -16.13
N GLU A 143 -14.40 -8.43 -16.41
CA GLU A 143 -13.05 -8.82 -16.79
C GLU A 143 -12.59 -8.08 -18.06
N ALA A 144 -13.49 -7.96 -19.04
CA ALA A 144 -13.22 -7.30 -20.31
C ALA A 144 -12.84 -5.82 -20.12
N ASP A 145 -13.60 -5.07 -19.31
CA ASP A 145 -13.31 -3.65 -19.09
C ASP A 145 -12.13 -3.44 -18.13
N PHE A 146 -11.88 -4.35 -17.20
CA PHE A 146 -10.65 -4.33 -16.39
C PHE A 146 -9.38 -4.48 -17.26
N ILE A 147 -9.40 -5.39 -18.23
CA ILE A 147 -8.30 -5.59 -19.19
C ILE A 147 -8.15 -4.35 -20.08
N ALA A 148 -9.27 -3.84 -20.63
CA ALA A 148 -9.27 -2.63 -21.45
C ALA A 148 -8.72 -1.42 -20.68
N GLY A 149 -9.14 -1.25 -19.43
CA GLY A 149 -8.71 -0.18 -18.54
C GLY A 149 -7.21 -0.21 -18.24
N ASN A 150 -6.59 -1.40 -18.13
CA ASN A 150 -5.14 -1.49 -17.98
C ASN A 150 -4.39 -1.15 -19.28
N ARG A 151 -4.96 -1.47 -20.45
CA ARG A 151 -4.36 -1.18 -21.76
C ARG A 151 -4.43 0.29 -22.15
N ASP A 152 -5.55 0.94 -21.84
CA ASP A 152 -5.76 2.37 -22.13
C ASP A 152 -5.23 3.32 -21.04
N GLY A 153 -4.72 2.76 -19.93
CA GLY A 153 -4.08 3.49 -18.85
C GLY A 153 -5.06 4.07 -17.81
N ARG A 154 -6.35 3.73 -17.86
CA ARG A 154 -7.30 4.00 -16.77
C ARG A 154 -6.88 3.30 -15.48
N LEU A 155 -6.45 2.04 -15.57
CA LEU A 155 -5.95 1.24 -14.46
C LEU A 155 -4.45 0.99 -14.62
N LEU A 156 -3.76 0.85 -13.49
CA LEU A 156 -2.36 0.44 -13.47
C LEU A 156 -2.20 -0.73 -12.51
N THR A 157 -2.12 -1.93 -13.07
CA THR A 157 -1.73 -3.15 -12.36
C THR A 157 -0.24 -3.41 -12.57
N TYR A 158 0.48 -3.67 -11.48
CA TYR A 158 1.89 -4.03 -11.51
C TYR A 158 2.10 -5.41 -10.91
N ARG A 159 2.85 -6.25 -11.62
CA ARG A 159 3.49 -7.45 -11.09
C ARG A 159 4.83 -7.08 -10.45
N LEU A 160 5.09 -7.63 -9.27
CA LEU A 160 6.34 -7.43 -8.53
C LEU A 160 7.19 -8.69 -8.62
N GLU A 161 8.21 -8.64 -9.46
CA GLU A 161 9.13 -9.75 -9.70
C GLU A 161 10.31 -9.69 -8.74
N PRO A 162 10.59 -10.75 -7.96
CA PRO A 162 11.78 -10.81 -7.11
C PRO A 162 13.06 -10.66 -7.93
N VAL A 163 14.00 -9.83 -7.46
CA VAL A 163 15.29 -9.60 -8.12
C VAL A 163 16.43 -9.51 -7.12
N VAL A 164 17.64 -9.86 -7.56
CA VAL A 164 18.88 -9.61 -6.82
C VAL A 164 19.50 -8.32 -7.34
N ALA A 165 19.03 -7.19 -6.82
CA ALA A 165 19.52 -5.86 -7.19
C ALA A 165 19.45 -4.91 -6.01
N ALA A 166 20.26 -3.84 -6.03
CA ALA A 166 20.16 -2.79 -5.03
C ALA A 166 18.81 -2.06 -5.17
N THR A 167 18.01 -2.09 -4.10
CA THR A 167 16.72 -1.43 -4.01
C THR A 167 16.71 -0.47 -2.82
N PRO A 168 15.77 0.49 -2.76
CA PRO A 168 15.64 1.38 -1.60
C PRO A 168 15.50 0.60 -0.29
N PRO A 169 16.06 1.08 0.83
CA PRO A 169 16.00 0.36 2.09
C PRO A 169 14.55 0.13 2.55
N PRO A 170 14.24 -0.99 3.20
CA PRO A 170 12.91 -1.26 3.75
C PRO A 170 12.51 -0.21 4.81
N LEU A 171 11.21 -0.08 5.08
CA LEU A 171 10.69 0.71 6.17
C LEU A 171 11.15 0.11 7.52
N PRO A 172 11.89 0.87 8.35
CA PRO A 172 12.36 0.37 9.64
C PRO A 172 11.23 0.31 10.68
N THR A 173 11.43 -0.49 11.73
CA THR A 173 10.57 -0.51 12.93
C THR A 173 11.16 0.38 14.02
N ASP A 174 11.29 1.66 13.72
CA ASP A 174 12.00 2.66 14.54
C ASP A 174 11.12 3.34 15.60
N LEU A 175 9.84 2.97 15.70
CA LEU A 175 8.90 3.52 16.70
C LEU A 175 8.60 2.56 17.86
N ARG A 176 9.35 1.46 18.02
CA ARG A 176 9.13 0.47 19.10
C ARG A 176 9.34 1.05 20.50
N TRP A 177 10.11 2.12 20.63
CA TRP A 177 10.35 2.81 21.91
C TRP A 177 9.07 3.38 22.54
N ILE A 178 8.03 3.65 21.73
CA ILE A 178 6.72 4.13 22.22
C ILE A 178 6.13 3.15 23.25
N TRP A 179 6.36 1.85 23.09
CA TRP A 179 5.88 0.84 24.03
C TRP A 179 6.49 0.98 25.43
N GLY A 180 7.71 1.51 25.55
CA GLY A 180 8.31 1.81 26.85
C GLY A 180 7.49 2.84 27.64
N TRP A 181 7.02 3.89 26.95
CA TRP A 181 6.15 4.90 27.56
C TRP A 181 4.76 4.38 27.87
N VAL A 182 4.16 3.61 26.96
CA VAL A 182 2.84 3.02 27.16
C VAL A 182 2.86 2.08 28.37
N LEU A 183 3.80 1.14 28.41
CA LEU A 183 3.92 0.17 29.51
C LEU A 183 4.29 0.88 30.83
N GLY A 184 5.19 1.86 30.79
CA GLY A 184 5.54 2.66 31.96
C GLY A 184 4.36 3.46 32.52
N GLY A 185 3.56 4.07 31.66
CA GLY A 185 2.34 4.80 32.05
C GLY A 185 1.26 3.89 32.63
N VAL A 186 1.05 2.70 32.03
CA VAL A 186 0.12 1.69 32.57
C VAL A 186 0.58 1.21 33.95
N ALA A 187 1.87 0.90 34.12
CA ALA A 187 2.43 0.50 35.41
C ALA A 187 2.27 1.59 36.46
N PHE A 188 2.52 2.86 36.10
CA PHE A 188 2.32 4.01 36.98
C PHE A 188 0.86 4.17 37.40
N ALA A 189 -0.09 4.06 36.47
CA ALA A 189 -1.52 4.13 36.79
C ALA A 189 -1.96 2.99 37.71
N LEU A 190 -1.51 1.75 37.45
CA LEU A 190 -1.78 0.59 38.30
C LEU A 190 -1.21 0.79 39.71
N ALA A 191 0.00 1.35 39.84
CA ALA A 191 0.58 1.68 41.14
C ALA A 191 -0.26 2.71 41.91
N LEU A 192 -0.81 3.73 41.25
CA LEU A 192 -1.71 4.71 41.89
C LEU A 192 -3.02 4.07 42.38
N VAL A 193 -3.58 3.13 41.61
CA VAL A 193 -4.79 2.38 42.01
C VAL A 193 -4.51 1.51 43.22
N LEU A 194 -3.39 0.77 43.23
CA LEU A 194 -2.96 -0.05 44.36
C LEU A 194 -2.68 0.80 45.60
N LEU A 195 -2.00 1.93 45.46
CA LEU A 195 -1.74 2.87 46.56
C LEU A 195 -3.03 3.44 47.17
N LYS A 196 -4.08 3.67 46.37
CA LYS A 196 -5.40 4.05 46.88
C LYS A 196 -6.09 2.91 47.62
N ALA A 197 -5.95 1.67 47.15
CA ALA A 197 -6.56 0.49 47.77
C ALA A 197 -5.93 0.10 49.13
N ILE A 198 -4.70 0.55 49.40
CA ILE A 198 -3.96 0.27 50.65
C ILE A 198 -4.15 1.37 51.71
N ARG A 199 -4.73 2.53 51.34
CA ARG A 199 -5.07 3.57 52.33
C ARG A 199 -6.33 3.14 53.11
N PRO A 200 -6.24 2.95 54.44
CA PRO A 200 -7.36 2.55 55.29
C PRO A 200 -8.43 3.64 55.42
#